data_AF-A0A382NGK3-F1
#
_entry.id   AF-A0A382NGK3-F1
#
_cell.length_a   1.000
_cell.length_b   1.000
_cell.length_c   1.000
_cell.angle_alpha   90.00
_cell.angle_beta   90.00
_cell.angle_gamma   90.00
#
_symmetry.space_group_name_H-M   'P 1'
#
loop_
_entity.id
_entity.type
_entity.pdbx_description
1 polymer ?
#
loop_
_entity_poly.entity_id
_entity_poly.type
_entity_poly.pdbx_seq_one_letter_code
_entity_poly.pdbx_strand_id
1 'polypeptide(L)'
;MRGDYDSTEDMLGSFYVPVLQRAITYDRVAGYFFSSSFVSAAAGLAKFISNHGTIRLLVGAQLTDADREALLGESNLDKILTQRLLEGVDLTADEVARRRYEVIAWLVREGRLQIRVGVPCDDDGVPLPVGPE
;
A
#
# COMPACT_ATOMS: atom_id res chain seq x y z
N MET A 1 -32.44 2.17 10.83
CA MET A 1 -31.05 2.67 10.80
C MET A 1 -30.37 2.17 12.06
N ARG A 2 -29.64 1.05 11.98
CA ARG A 2 -28.86 0.50 13.09
C ARG A 2 -27.41 0.88 12.84
N GLY A 3 -26.86 1.68 13.74
CA GLY A 3 -25.45 2.01 13.79
C GLY A 3 -24.85 1.24 14.94
N ASP A 4 -24.43 0.01 14.66
CA ASP A 4 -23.63 -0.80 15.58
C ASP A 4 -22.47 -1.34 14.73
N TYR A 5 -21.30 -0.69 14.79
CA TYR A 5 -20.06 -1.23 14.23
C TYR A 5 -19.47 -2.19 15.26
N ASP A 6 -20.09 -3.36 15.40
CA ASP A 6 -19.52 -4.45 16.18
C ASP A 6 -18.40 -5.11 15.34
N SER A 7 -17.21 -5.19 15.93
CA SER A 7 -15.96 -5.73 15.34
C SER A 7 -15.99 -7.23 14.99
N THR A 8 -17.19 -7.82 14.90
CA THR A 8 -17.46 -9.22 14.55
C THR A 8 -18.26 -9.39 13.24
N GLU A 9 -18.75 -8.31 12.61
CA GLU A 9 -19.37 -8.41 11.29
C GLU A 9 -18.34 -8.52 10.16
N ASP A 10 -18.67 -9.33 9.14
CA ASP A 10 -17.89 -9.51 7.91
C ASP A 10 -17.84 -8.19 7.13
N MET A 11 -17.00 -7.23 7.55
CA MET A 11 -16.80 -5.95 6.85
C MET A 11 -16.34 -6.17 5.41
N LEU A 12 -15.63 -7.26 5.16
CA LEU A 12 -15.09 -7.60 3.85
C LEU A 12 -16.24 -7.89 2.87
N GLY A 13 -17.16 -8.78 3.24
CA GLY A 13 -18.33 -9.11 2.43
C GLY A 13 -19.45 -8.07 2.46
N SER A 14 -19.68 -7.41 3.59
CA SER A 14 -20.79 -6.46 3.76
C SER A 14 -20.49 -5.06 3.21
N PHE A 15 -19.22 -4.64 3.21
CA PHE A 15 -18.82 -3.29 2.83
C PHE A 15 -17.79 -3.25 1.71
N TYR A 16 -16.61 -3.86 1.90
CA TYR A 16 -15.50 -3.70 0.94
C TYR A 16 -15.82 -4.29 -0.44
N VAL A 17 -16.34 -5.52 -0.50
CA VAL A 17 -16.65 -6.18 -1.78
C VAL A 17 -17.74 -5.42 -2.55
N PRO A 18 -18.91 -5.08 -1.99
CA PRO A 18 -19.97 -4.38 -2.71
C PRO A 18 -19.55 -2.99 -3.20
N VAL A 19 -18.69 -2.29 -2.45
CA VAL A 19 -18.19 -0.95 -2.82
C VAL A 19 -17.19 -1.07 -3.97
N LEU A 20 -16.21 -1.97 -3.86
CA LEU A 20 -15.19 -2.16 -4.90
C LEU A 20 -15.79 -2.62 -6.24
N GLN A 21 -16.85 -3.43 -6.21
CA GLN A 21 -17.55 -3.85 -7.44
C GLN A 21 -18.14 -2.70 -8.27
N ARG A 22 -18.39 -1.54 -7.64
CA ARG A 22 -18.99 -0.35 -8.26
C ARG A 22 -18.02 0.82 -8.39
N ALA A 23 -16.94 0.82 -7.62
CA ALA A 23 -15.95 1.88 -7.66
C ALA A 23 -15.09 1.84 -8.94
N ILE A 24 -14.60 3.02 -9.33
CA ILE A 24 -13.59 3.22 -10.38
C ILE A 24 -12.32 3.90 -9.85
N THR A 25 -12.31 4.29 -8.58
CA THR A 25 -11.14 4.88 -7.90
C THR A 25 -11.06 4.33 -6.48
N TYR A 26 -9.85 4.03 -6.03
CA TYR A 26 -9.59 3.58 -4.66
C TYR A 26 -8.36 4.30 -4.11
N ASP A 27 -8.60 5.20 -3.16
CA ASP A 27 -7.57 5.99 -2.50
C ASP A 27 -7.39 5.52 -1.06
N ARG A 28 -6.16 5.21 -0.65
CA ARG A 28 -5.89 4.71 0.70
C ARG A 28 -4.57 5.24 1.25
N VAL A 29 -4.58 5.65 2.51
CA VAL A 29 -3.38 5.83 3.33
C VAL A 29 -3.12 4.52 4.09
N ALA A 30 -1.90 4.00 4.01
CA ALA A 30 -1.47 2.83 4.75
C ALA A 30 -0.18 3.16 5.53
N GLY A 31 -0.16 2.85 6.83
CA GLY A 31 1.03 3.09 7.65
C GLY A 31 2.21 2.24 7.19
N TYR A 32 2.02 0.92 7.17
CA TYR A 32 3.00 -0.04 6.66
C TYR A 32 2.50 -0.63 5.35
N PHE A 33 3.37 -0.65 4.35
CA PHE A 33 3.06 -1.34 3.10
C PHE A 33 2.89 -2.83 3.40
N PHE A 34 1.87 -3.43 2.79
CA PHE A 34 1.59 -4.87 2.83
C PHE A 34 1.18 -5.50 4.16
N SER A 35 0.26 -4.87 4.91
CA SER A 35 -0.65 -5.72 5.69
C SER A 35 -1.63 -6.41 4.73
N SER A 36 -1.95 -7.67 5.03
CA SER A 36 -2.84 -8.59 4.30
C SER A 36 -4.21 -8.04 3.84
N SER A 37 -4.55 -6.81 4.23
CA SER A 37 -5.81 -6.10 4.00
C SER A 37 -6.08 -5.66 2.55
N PHE A 38 -5.06 -5.56 1.68
CA PHE A 38 -5.28 -5.07 0.30
C PHE A 38 -6.05 -6.07 -0.58
N VAL A 39 -5.87 -7.38 -0.34
CA VAL A 39 -6.44 -8.42 -1.21
C VAL A 39 -7.43 -9.34 -0.51
N SER A 40 -7.77 -9.03 0.75
CA SER A 40 -8.85 -9.75 1.43
C SER A 40 -10.15 -9.65 0.61
N ALA A 41 -10.40 -8.53 -0.08
CA ALA A 41 -11.54 -8.34 -0.97
C ALA A 41 -11.27 -8.72 -2.46
N ALA A 42 -10.58 -9.83 -2.72
CA ALA A 42 -10.22 -10.26 -4.08
C ALA A 42 -11.39 -10.27 -5.07
N ALA A 43 -12.59 -10.68 -4.64
CA ALA A 43 -13.80 -10.68 -5.46
C ALA A 43 -14.27 -9.26 -5.86
N GLY A 44 -14.11 -8.29 -4.97
CA GLY A 44 -14.39 -6.88 -5.26
C GLY A 44 -13.35 -6.29 -6.21
N LEU A 45 -12.08 -6.63 -5.99
CA LEU A 45 -10.95 -6.13 -6.78
C LEU A 45 -10.97 -6.63 -8.23
N ALA A 46 -11.38 -7.87 -8.49
CA ALA A 46 -11.52 -8.38 -9.85
C ALA A 46 -12.53 -7.55 -10.68
N LYS A 47 -13.69 -7.23 -10.08
CA LYS A 47 -14.70 -6.40 -10.74
C LYS A 47 -14.23 -4.96 -10.89
N PHE A 48 -13.61 -4.38 -9.87
CA PHE A 48 -12.98 -3.06 -9.92
C PHE A 48 -11.98 -2.95 -11.09
N ILE A 49 -11.12 -3.95 -11.23
CA ILE A 49 -10.15 -4.05 -12.32
C ILE A 49 -10.86 -4.11 -13.67
N SER A 50 -11.91 -4.93 -13.80
CA SER A 50 -12.71 -5.02 -15.03
C SER A 50 -13.44 -3.72 -15.39
N ASN A 51 -13.74 -2.88 -14.39
CA ASN A 51 -14.38 -1.57 -14.57
C ASN A 51 -13.37 -0.44 -14.85
N HIS A 52 -12.13 -0.76 -15.23
CA HIS A 52 -11.07 0.23 -15.46
C HIS A 52 -10.71 1.10 -14.24
N GLY A 53 -10.99 0.64 -13.02
CA GLY A 53 -10.63 1.36 -11.80
C GLY A 53 -9.13 1.62 -11.57
N THR A 54 -8.79 2.70 -10.88
CA THR A 54 -7.42 3.12 -10.56
C THR A 54 -7.20 3.23 -9.05
N ILE A 55 -5.97 2.95 -8.61
CA ILE A 55 -5.61 2.88 -7.20
C ILE A 55 -4.52 3.90 -6.89
N ARG A 56 -4.70 4.67 -5.81
CA ARG A 56 -3.66 5.55 -5.26
C ARG A 56 -3.39 5.20 -3.80
N LEU A 57 -2.14 4.88 -3.50
CA LEU A 57 -1.69 4.55 -2.15
C LEU A 57 -0.71 5.61 -1.67
N LEU A 58 -0.97 6.13 -0.46
CA LEU A 58 0.01 6.88 0.31
C LEU A 58 0.54 5.95 1.40
N VAL A 59 1.83 5.63 1.34
CA VAL A 59 2.48 4.70 2.27
C VAL A 59 3.55 5.43 3.06
N GLY A 60 3.72 5.09 4.34
CA GLY A 60 4.88 5.57 5.11
C GLY A 60 6.15 4.84 4.66
N ALA A 61 7.28 5.55 4.60
CA ALA A 61 8.60 4.90 4.60
C ALA A 61 9.20 4.94 6.00
N GLN A 62 9.70 3.78 6.45
CA GLN A 62 10.64 3.72 7.54
C GLN A 62 12.05 3.88 6.97
N LEU A 63 12.66 5.03 7.26
CA LEU A 63 14.03 5.32 6.86
C LEU A 63 14.97 5.05 8.03
N THR A 64 15.90 4.13 7.83
CA THR A 64 17.00 3.90 8.77
C THR A 64 17.97 5.08 8.77
N ASP A 65 18.81 5.19 9.79
CA ASP A 65 19.87 6.20 9.83
C ASP A 65 20.79 6.12 8.60
N ALA A 66 21.09 4.90 8.15
CA ALA A 66 21.87 4.68 6.94
C ALA A 66 21.16 5.18 5.67
N ASP A 67 19.84 5.04 5.58
CA ASP A 67 19.07 5.61 4.46
C ASP A 67 19.08 7.13 4.51
N ARG A 68 18.95 7.72 5.70
CA ARG A 68 19.01 9.17 5.90
C ARG A 68 20.37 9.73 5.48
N GLU A 69 21.47 9.10 5.91
CA GLU A 69 22.81 9.48 5.50
C GLU A 69 23.01 9.35 3.99
N ALA A 70 22.51 8.27 3.38
CA ALA A 70 22.55 8.08 1.94
C ALA A 70 21.77 9.19 1.20
N LEU A 71 20.60 9.58 1.71
CA LEU A 71 19.79 10.67 1.15
C LEU A 71 20.46 12.04 1.26
N LEU A 72 21.20 12.29 2.34
CA LEU A 72 22.00 13.50 2.53
C LEU A 72 23.25 13.51 1.63
N GLY A 73 23.76 12.33 1.23
CA GLY A 73 24.98 12.14 0.45
C GLY A 73 24.81 12.03 -1.07
N GLU A 74 23.75 12.58 -1.66
CA GLU A 74 23.42 12.55 -3.11
C GLU A 74 22.86 11.21 -3.66
N SER A 75 22.39 10.30 -2.78
CA SER A 75 21.75 9.06 -3.26
C SER A 75 20.36 9.34 -3.84
N ASN A 76 19.98 8.58 -4.88
CA ASN A 76 18.65 8.69 -5.47
C ASN A 76 17.58 8.17 -4.49
N LEU A 77 16.79 9.09 -3.94
CA LEU A 77 15.67 8.82 -3.03
C LEU A 77 14.73 7.75 -3.59
N ASP A 78 14.42 7.78 -4.88
CA ASP A 78 13.52 6.81 -5.50
C ASP A 78 14.06 5.38 -5.37
N LYS A 79 15.38 5.20 -5.45
CA LYS A 79 16.02 3.88 -5.34
C LYS A 79 15.94 3.33 -3.91
N ILE A 80 16.20 4.16 -2.91
CA ILE A 80 16.12 3.80 -1.49
C ILE A 80 14.68 3.44 -1.13
N LEU A 81 13.73 4.29 -1.53
CA LEU A 81 12.31 4.06 -1.29
C LEU A 81 11.81 2.79 -1.99
N THR A 82 12.24 2.55 -3.24
CA THR A 82 11.90 1.33 -3.98
C THR A 82 12.43 0.10 -3.26
N GLN A 83 13.67 0.12 -2.78
CA GLN A 83 14.25 -1.00 -2.03
C GLN A 83 13.45 -1.29 -0.76
N ARG A 84 13.10 -0.26 0.02
CA ARG A 84 12.28 -0.41 1.24
C ARG A 84 10.88 -0.96 0.94
N LEU A 85 10.27 -0.53 -0.15
CA LEU A 85 8.97 -1.08 -0.59
C LEU A 85 9.08 -2.56 -0.98
N LEU A 86 10.22 -2.98 -1.57
CA LEU A 86 10.48 -4.38 -1.94
C LEU A 86 10.84 -5.26 -0.75
N GLU A 87 11.48 -4.72 0.29
CA GLU A 87 11.78 -5.47 1.54
C GLU A 87 10.49 -5.94 2.24
N GLY A 88 9.37 -5.24 2.06
CA GLY A 88 8.05 -5.67 2.55
C GLY A 88 7.40 -6.79 1.72
N VAL A 89 8.01 -7.21 0.61
CA VAL A 89 7.50 -8.29 -0.26
C VAL A 89 8.12 -9.61 0.17
N ASP A 90 7.36 -10.41 0.89
CA ASP A 90 7.75 -11.79 1.19
C ASP A 90 7.53 -12.69 -0.05
N LEU A 91 8.62 -13.01 -0.76
CA LEU A 91 8.61 -13.90 -1.92
C LEU A 91 8.50 -15.39 -1.57
N THR A 92 8.60 -15.74 -0.28
CA THR A 92 8.38 -17.12 0.23
C THR A 92 6.94 -17.38 0.65
N ALA A 93 6.09 -16.38 0.50
CA ALA A 93 4.71 -16.41 0.95
C ALA A 93 3.85 -17.43 0.18
N ASP A 94 2.74 -17.83 0.81
CA ASP A 94 1.82 -18.84 0.29
C ASP A 94 1.22 -18.49 -1.08
N GLU A 95 0.56 -19.48 -1.71
CA GLU A 95 -0.10 -19.32 -3.02
C GLU A 95 -1.09 -18.15 -3.05
N VAL A 96 -1.73 -17.85 -1.92
CA VAL A 96 -2.64 -16.70 -1.80
C VAL A 96 -1.83 -15.41 -1.92
N ALA A 97 -0.78 -15.22 -1.13
CA ALA A 97 0.15 -14.10 -1.22
C ALA A 97 0.78 -13.92 -2.60
N ARG A 98 1.19 -14.99 -3.26
CA ARG A 98 1.72 -14.91 -4.63
C ARG A 98 0.72 -14.30 -5.60
N ARG A 99 -0.55 -14.73 -5.57
CA ARG A 99 -1.63 -14.15 -6.39
C ARG A 99 -1.91 -12.69 -6.04
N ARG A 100 -1.73 -12.29 -4.78
CA ARG A 100 -1.84 -10.88 -4.35
C ARG A 100 -0.80 -10.02 -5.06
N TYR A 101 0.45 -10.48 -5.10
CA TYR A 101 1.54 -9.76 -5.77
C TYR A 101 1.37 -9.75 -7.28
N GLU A 102 0.87 -10.81 -7.91
CA GLU A 102 0.57 -10.85 -9.35
C GLU A 102 -0.44 -9.77 -9.77
N VAL A 103 -1.51 -9.58 -8.99
CA VAL A 103 -2.51 -8.53 -9.24
C VAL A 103 -1.89 -7.14 -9.14
N ILE A 104 -1.01 -6.93 -8.16
CA ILE A 104 -0.33 -5.64 -7.96
C ILE A 104 0.67 -5.39 -9.08
N ALA A 105 1.49 -6.38 -9.43
CA ALA A 105 2.42 -6.30 -10.53
C ALA A 105 1.69 -5.98 -11.84
N TRP A 106 0.53 -6.59 -12.06
CA TRP A 106 -0.34 -6.26 -13.19
C TRP A 106 -0.84 -4.81 -13.13
N LEU A 107 -1.38 -4.36 -11.99
CA LEU A 107 -1.85 -2.98 -11.82
C LEU A 107 -0.74 -1.95 -12.06
N VAL A 108 0.48 -2.22 -11.61
CA VAL A 108 1.66 -1.37 -11.88
C VAL A 108 1.96 -1.35 -13.37
N ARG A 109 2.02 -2.53 -14.01
CA ARG A 109 2.31 -2.66 -15.44
C ARG A 109 1.30 -1.91 -16.32
N GLU A 110 0.03 -1.94 -15.96
CA GLU A 110 -1.04 -1.23 -16.68
C GLU A 110 -1.12 0.27 -16.33
N GLY A 111 -0.25 0.78 -15.44
CA GLY A 111 -0.28 2.19 -15.01
C GLY A 111 -1.50 2.54 -14.15
N ARG A 112 -2.10 1.55 -13.49
CA ARG A 112 -3.36 1.67 -12.73
C ARG A 112 -3.17 1.69 -11.21
N LEU A 113 -1.92 1.56 -10.75
CA LEU A 113 -1.53 1.75 -9.36
C LEU A 113 -0.50 2.88 -9.27
N GLN A 114 -0.84 3.92 -8.51
CA GLN A 114 0.08 4.97 -8.10
C GLN A 114 0.43 4.78 -6.64
N ILE A 115 1.73 4.72 -6.33
CA ILE A 115 2.22 4.70 -4.95
C ILE A 115 2.98 6.00 -4.72
N ARG A 116 2.64 6.69 -3.64
CA ARG A 116 3.41 7.82 -3.11
C ARG A 116 3.88 7.45 -1.72
N VAL A 117 5.11 7.82 -1.41
CA VAL A 117 5.72 7.56 -0.11
C VAL A 117 5.74 8.85 0.69
N GLY A 118 5.12 8.83 1.87
CA GLY A 118 5.24 9.88 2.86
C GLY A 118 6.53 9.69 3.64
N VAL A 119 7.41 10.69 3.56
CA VAL A 119 8.65 10.76 4.35
C VAL A 119 8.48 11.85 5.40
N PRO A 120 8.57 11.53 6.70
CA PRO A 120 8.57 12.55 7.73
C PRO A 120 9.86 13.35 7.63
N CYS A 121 9.75 14.68 7.64
CA CYS A 121 10.90 15.59 7.61
C CYS A 121 10.84 16.56 8.80
N ASP A 122 11.99 17.11 9.18
CA ASP A 122 12.07 18.27 10.06
C ASP A 122 11.65 19.58 9.35
N ASP A 123 11.72 20.69 10.08
CA ASP A 123 11.36 22.02 9.59
C ASP A 123 12.23 22.48 8.39
N ASP A 124 13.44 21.91 8.25
CA ASP A 124 14.38 22.19 7.17
C ASP A 124 14.19 21.24 5.97
N GLY A 125 13.20 20.33 6.03
CA GLY A 125 12.89 19.38 4.97
C GLY A 125 13.79 18.14 4.96
N VAL A 126 14.61 17.94 6.00
CA VAL A 126 15.50 16.79 6.12
C VAL A 126 14.73 15.59 6.65
N PRO A 127 14.82 14.42 6.00
CA PRO A 127 14.16 13.21 6.47
C PRO A 127 14.55 12.85 7.91
N LEU A 128 13.53 12.53 8.71
CA LEU A 128 13.70 12.04 10.08
C LEU A 128 13.99 10.53 10.06
N PRO A 129 14.95 10.05 10.87
CA PRO A 129 15.15 8.62 11.05
C PRO A 129 13.96 8.01 11.80
N VAL A 130 13.78 6.68 11.71
CA VAL A 130 12.77 6.00 12.53
C VAL A 130 13.07 6.29 14.01
N GLY A 131 12.13 6.91 14.72
CA GLY A 131 12.25 7.09 16.17
C GLY A 131 12.28 5.73 16.88
N PRO A 132 12.97 5.60 18.03
CA PRO A 132 12.96 4.36 18.79
C PRO A 132 11.52 4.03 19.23
N GLU A 133 11.12 2.75 19.09
CA GLU A 133 9.88 2.22 19.68
C GLU A 133 9.83 2.38 21.20
#